data_AF-A0A7S3YE87-F1
#
_entry.id   AF-A0A7S3YE87-F1
#
_cell.length_a   1.000
_cell.length_b   1.000
_cell.length_c   1.000
_cell.angle_alpha   90.00
_cell.angle_beta   90.00
_cell.angle_gamma   90.00
#
_symmetry.space_group_name_H-M   'P 1'
#
loop_
_entity.id
_entity.type
_entity.pdbx_description
1 polymer ?
#
loop_
_entity_poly.entity_id
_entity_poly.type
_entity_poly.pdbx_seq_one_letter_code
_entity_poly.pdbx_strand_id
1 'polypeptide(L)'
;RGLPAGAANALLDVYGEMLADEESYVYLAAVQGLSVLATNLPAMVLPFLVEKFTGKETTIKKEAGQKEPMRSTSSEMSWAQRVKVGEALMCAARKCGASISKYSQYFMRAFILGARMRSADVEDDSDWVNFRSSCLSNLAEVCGLLKWSLDRYAQDIFDLALGILQMEGTNSQEALAARRGSLYIMYKILNSLDSTNFAGIIGSHIKSMYRRLKIVAKSDCDSLCKHNAQMCIDVIDVFMRGLFLAQHHQQQSQEVLGGVGSGFVPPLSTQSSASMLSEMSPSLANEIRNIAKPSTNKAKITEL
;
A
#
# COMPACT_ATOMS: atom_id res chain seq x y z
N ARG A 1 17.69 -22.38 -19.35
CA ARG A 1 18.86 -21.91 -20.13
C ARG A 1 18.83 -20.38 -20.05
N GLY A 2 19.83 -19.76 -19.44
CA GLY A 2 19.85 -18.31 -19.24
C GLY A 2 20.13 -17.56 -20.54
N LEU A 3 19.51 -16.40 -20.72
CA LEU A 3 19.84 -15.46 -21.80
C LEU A 3 21.27 -14.94 -21.57
N PRO A 4 22.14 -14.86 -22.59
CA PRO A 4 23.47 -14.27 -22.43
C PRO A 4 23.36 -12.84 -21.89
N ALA A 5 24.23 -12.46 -20.94
CA ALA A 5 24.16 -11.14 -20.30
C ALA A 5 24.20 -9.97 -21.31
N GLY A 6 25.01 -10.10 -22.38
CA GLY A 6 25.06 -9.10 -23.46
C GLY A 6 23.76 -8.97 -24.24
N ALA A 7 23.04 -10.07 -24.48
CA ALA A 7 21.74 -10.04 -25.14
C ALA A 7 20.65 -9.47 -24.24
N ALA A 8 20.71 -9.71 -22.93
CA ALA A 8 19.79 -9.12 -21.97
C ALA A 8 19.92 -7.58 -21.93
N ASN A 9 21.15 -7.08 -21.89
CA ASN A 9 21.41 -5.64 -21.92
C ASN A 9 20.93 -5.00 -23.23
N ALA A 10 21.24 -5.61 -24.37
CA ALA A 10 20.77 -5.10 -25.67
C ALA A 10 19.23 -5.03 -25.75
N LEU A 11 18.52 -6.01 -25.19
CA LEU A 11 17.06 -5.95 -25.10
C LEU A 11 16.56 -4.84 -24.16
N LEU A 12 17.24 -4.59 -23.05
CA LEU A 12 16.87 -3.50 -22.14
C LEU A 12 17.04 -2.13 -22.80
N ASP A 13 18.09 -1.95 -23.61
CA ASP A 13 18.32 -0.72 -24.36
C ASP A 13 17.20 -0.52 -25.40
N VAL A 14 16.93 -1.54 -26.24
CA VAL A 14 15.86 -1.49 -27.25
C VAL A 14 14.50 -1.23 -26.61
N TYR A 15 14.14 -1.94 -25.54
CA TYR A 15 12.87 -1.69 -24.85
C TYR A 15 12.84 -0.33 -24.15
N GLY A 16 13.98 0.15 -23.66
CA GLY A 16 14.12 1.49 -23.09
C GLY A 16 13.82 2.59 -24.11
N GLU A 17 14.28 2.42 -25.34
CA GLU A 17 13.98 3.32 -26.47
C GLU A 17 12.50 3.20 -26.88
N MET A 18 11.98 1.99 -27.02
CA MET A 18 10.57 1.76 -27.38
C MET A 18 9.58 2.32 -26.36
N LEU A 19 9.95 2.44 -25.08
CA LEU A 19 9.12 3.11 -24.07
C LEU A 19 8.98 4.62 -24.32
N ALA A 20 9.93 5.24 -25.02
CA ALA A 20 9.85 6.64 -25.38
C ALA A 20 8.89 6.90 -26.55
N ASP A 21 8.52 5.86 -27.30
CA ASP A 21 7.70 5.96 -28.51
C ASP A 21 6.27 6.42 -28.21
N GLU A 22 5.73 7.29 -29.06
CA GLU A 22 4.36 7.83 -28.95
C GLU A 22 3.30 6.80 -29.36
N GLU A 23 3.63 5.89 -30.28
CA GLU A 23 2.74 4.84 -30.75
C GLU A 23 2.49 3.78 -29.66
N SER A 24 1.21 3.62 -29.27
CA SER A 24 0.85 2.65 -28.23
C SER A 24 1.26 1.22 -28.54
N TYR A 25 1.22 0.82 -29.81
CA TYR A 25 1.63 -0.51 -30.22
C TYR A 25 3.12 -0.78 -29.90
N VAL A 26 3.98 0.24 -30.06
CA VAL A 26 5.42 0.14 -29.83
C VAL A 26 5.72 0.09 -28.34
N TYR A 27 5.23 1.06 -27.54
CA TYR A 27 5.56 1.06 -26.12
C TYR A 27 4.89 -0.09 -25.35
N LEU A 28 3.69 -0.55 -25.76
CA LEU A 28 3.04 -1.71 -25.12
C LEU A 28 3.79 -3.01 -25.43
N ALA A 29 4.39 -3.15 -26.62
CA ALA A 29 5.28 -4.27 -26.91
C ALA A 29 6.51 -4.25 -25.98
N ALA A 30 7.06 -3.07 -25.70
CA ALA A 30 8.15 -2.91 -24.74
C ALA A 30 7.73 -3.26 -23.30
N VAL A 31 6.56 -2.80 -22.85
CA VAL A 31 5.99 -3.16 -21.53
C VAL A 31 5.86 -4.69 -21.38
N GLN A 32 5.38 -5.37 -22.42
CA GLN A 32 5.26 -6.83 -22.40
C GLN A 32 6.63 -7.51 -22.41
N GLY A 33 7.58 -7.05 -23.23
CA GLY A 33 8.94 -7.56 -23.27
C GLY A 33 9.67 -7.40 -21.93
N LEU A 34 9.62 -6.20 -21.35
CA LEU A 34 10.24 -5.87 -20.06
C LEU A 34 9.63 -6.67 -18.91
N SER A 35 8.32 -6.87 -18.90
CA SER A 35 7.68 -7.69 -17.85
C SER A 35 8.08 -9.16 -17.93
N VAL A 36 8.24 -9.72 -19.14
CA VAL A 36 8.79 -11.08 -19.32
C VAL A 36 10.25 -11.13 -18.85
N LEU A 37 11.08 -10.16 -19.24
CA LEU A 37 12.46 -10.08 -18.77
C LEU A 37 12.53 -9.94 -17.24
N ALA A 38 11.66 -9.14 -16.63
CA ALA A 38 11.62 -8.93 -15.19
C ALA A 38 11.27 -10.20 -14.40
N THR A 39 10.48 -11.11 -14.98
CA THR A 39 10.17 -12.40 -14.34
C THR A 39 11.31 -13.41 -14.46
N ASN A 40 12.13 -13.33 -15.51
CA ASN A 40 13.24 -14.27 -15.77
C ASN A 40 14.59 -13.77 -15.22
N LEU A 41 14.80 -12.46 -15.21
CA LEU A 41 16.03 -11.76 -14.80
C LEU A 41 15.74 -10.61 -13.80
N PRO A 42 14.96 -10.84 -12.72
CA PRO A 42 14.49 -9.78 -11.82
C PRO A 42 15.61 -8.95 -11.19
N ALA A 43 16.75 -9.58 -10.87
CA ALA A 43 17.89 -8.91 -10.24
C ALA A 43 18.57 -7.86 -11.14
N MET A 44 18.37 -7.94 -12.46
CA MET A 44 18.90 -6.99 -13.43
C MET A 44 17.82 -5.99 -13.83
N VAL A 45 16.62 -6.48 -14.15
CA VAL A 45 15.57 -5.67 -14.79
C VAL A 45 14.82 -4.80 -13.79
N LEU A 46 14.52 -5.30 -12.58
CA LEU A 46 13.78 -4.49 -11.60
C LEU A 46 14.57 -3.27 -11.11
N PRO A 47 15.87 -3.35 -10.77
CA PRO A 47 16.66 -2.15 -10.48
C PRO A 47 16.63 -1.14 -11.62
N PHE A 48 16.82 -1.59 -12.87
CA PHE A 48 16.79 -0.75 -14.07
C PHE A 48 15.46 -0.01 -14.23
N LEU A 49 14.33 -0.73 -14.07
CA LEU A 49 13.00 -0.13 -14.17
C LEU A 49 12.75 0.87 -13.02
N VAL A 50 13.14 0.55 -11.79
CA VAL A 50 12.98 1.46 -10.65
C VAL A 50 13.84 2.72 -10.82
N GLU A 51 15.05 2.58 -11.35
CA GLU A 51 15.92 3.72 -11.65
C GLU A 51 15.31 4.65 -12.70
N LYS A 52 14.87 4.10 -13.84
CA LYS A 52 14.17 4.89 -14.88
C LYS A 52 12.89 5.53 -14.34
N PHE A 53 12.11 4.80 -13.54
CA PHE A 53 10.87 5.28 -12.96
C PHE A 53 11.09 6.45 -11.99
N THR A 54 12.07 6.32 -11.10
CA THR A 54 12.30 7.29 -10.01
C THR A 54 13.26 8.41 -10.39
N GLY A 55 14.04 8.24 -11.47
CA GLY A 55 15.08 9.20 -11.88
C GLY A 55 16.25 9.26 -10.90
N LYS A 56 16.29 8.34 -9.93
CA LYS A 56 17.34 8.25 -8.92
C LYS A 56 18.01 6.90 -9.07
N GLU A 57 19.34 6.90 -9.04
CA GLU A 57 20.11 5.66 -9.05
C GLU A 57 19.65 4.76 -7.89
N THR A 58 19.44 3.47 -8.19
CA THR A 58 18.99 2.50 -7.19
C THR A 58 20.15 2.14 -6.25
N THR A 59 20.38 2.96 -5.24
CA THR A 59 21.20 2.61 -4.07
C THR A 59 20.43 1.65 -3.14
N ILE A 60 20.00 0.50 -3.67
CA ILE A 60 19.76 -0.66 -2.82
C ILE A 60 21.15 -1.20 -2.56
N LYS A 61 21.69 -0.89 -1.37
CA LYS A 61 23.04 -1.22 -0.89
C LYS A 61 23.59 -2.47 -1.59
N LYS A 62 24.39 -2.28 -2.65
CA LYS A 62 25.31 -3.31 -3.09
C LYS A 62 26.27 -3.51 -1.93
N GLU A 63 26.45 -4.74 -1.49
CA GLU A 63 27.42 -5.08 -0.46
C GLU A 63 28.77 -4.41 -0.80
N ALA A 64 29.39 -3.83 0.22
CA ALA A 64 30.57 -2.98 0.07
C ALA A 64 31.69 -3.71 -0.69
N GLY A 65 32.06 -3.21 -1.87
CA GLY A 65 33.26 -3.71 -2.56
C GLY A 65 33.35 -3.57 -4.08
N GLN A 66 32.31 -3.16 -4.80
CA GLN A 66 32.39 -3.01 -6.26
C GLN A 66 32.35 -1.54 -6.70
N LYS A 67 33.43 -1.15 -7.38
CA LYS A 67 33.79 0.20 -7.83
C LYS A 67 32.92 0.72 -8.99
N GLU A 68 32.67 2.03 -8.91
CA GLU A 68 32.27 3.02 -9.92
C GLU A 68 30.97 2.78 -10.72
N PRO A 69 29.99 3.71 -10.69
CA PRO A 69 28.90 3.71 -11.66
C PRO A 69 29.41 4.28 -12.99
N MET A 70 29.21 3.50 -14.05
CA MET A 70 29.48 3.94 -15.41
C MET A 70 28.45 4.99 -15.83
N ARG A 71 28.93 6.25 -15.86
CA ARG A 71 28.48 7.40 -16.65
C ARG A 71 27.00 7.44 -17.08
N SER A 72 26.29 8.29 -16.36
CA SER A 72 25.02 8.94 -16.66
C SER A 72 24.80 9.23 -18.14
N THR A 73 23.75 8.63 -18.70
CA THR A 73 22.97 9.24 -19.78
C THR A 73 21.50 8.97 -19.49
N SER A 74 21.04 9.32 -18.29
CA SER A 74 19.61 9.50 -18.07
C SER A 74 19.25 10.82 -18.75
N SER A 75 18.94 10.77 -20.04
CA SER A 75 18.05 11.78 -20.63
C SER A 75 16.90 11.96 -19.65
N GLU A 76 16.65 13.19 -19.20
CA GLU A 76 15.57 13.45 -18.25
C GLU A 76 14.27 12.90 -18.84
N MET A 77 13.79 11.79 -18.26
CA MET A 77 12.61 11.09 -18.75
C MET A 77 11.38 11.90 -18.32
N SER A 78 10.50 12.20 -19.28
CA SER A 78 9.27 12.95 -19.01
C SER A 78 8.33 12.17 -18.08
N TRP A 79 7.39 12.87 -17.43
CA TRP A 79 6.41 12.20 -16.57
C TRP A 79 5.55 11.18 -17.33
N ALA A 80 5.15 11.50 -18.56
CA ALA A 80 4.45 10.56 -19.44
C ALA A 80 5.26 9.28 -19.71
N GLN A 81 6.56 9.40 -19.98
CA GLN A 81 7.44 8.24 -20.15
C GLN A 81 7.58 7.43 -18.87
N ARG A 82 7.66 8.09 -17.70
CA ARG A 82 7.71 7.41 -16.39
C ARG A 82 6.43 6.65 -16.08
N VAL A 83 5.26 7.11 -16.52
CA VAL A 83 4.00 6.36 -16.43
C VAL A 83 4.10 5.03 -17.18
N LYS A 84 4.66 5.02 -18.40
CA LYS A 84 4.88 3.80 -19.18
C LYS A 84 5.85 2.83 -18.49
N VAL A 85 6.91 3.35 -17.84
CA VAL A 85 7.79 2.52 -16.99
C VAL A 85 7.03 1.94 -15.79
N GLY A 86 6.14 2.72 -15.18
CA GLY A 86 5.25 2.27 -14.11
C GLY A 86 4.34 1.11 -14.53
N GLU A 87 3.84 1.15 -15.78
CA GLU A 87 3.06 0.06 -16.36
C GLU A 87 3.90 -1.22 -16.54
N ALA A 88 5.15 -1.10 -17.01
CA ALA A 88 6.09 -2.22 -17.07
C ALA A 88 6.37 -2.83 -15.69
N LEU A 89 6.59 -1.99 -14.67
CA LEU A 89 6.75 -2.43 -13.28
C LEU A 89 5.50 -3.18 -12.77
N MET A 90 4.31 -2.66 -13.01
CA MET A 90 3.08 -3.33 -12.58
C MET A 90 2.82 -4.63 -13.34
N CYS A 91 3.09 -4.66 -14.64
CA CYS A 91 2.97 -5.89 -15.43
C CYS A 91 3.96 -6.95 -14.91
N ALA A 92 5.18 -6.56 -14.55
CA ALA A 92 6.14 -7.44 -13.88
C ALA A 92 5.61 -7.93 -12.53
N ALA A 93 5.09 -7.04 -11.68
CA ALA A 93 4.53 -7.40 -10.37
C ALA A 93 3.42 -8.45 -10.48
N ARG A 94 2.47 -8.27 -11.41
CA ARG A 94 1.40 -9.24 -11.69
C ARG A 94 1.95 -10.60 -12.13
N LYS A 95 2.97 -10.61 -13.01
CA LYS A 95 3.58 -11.84 -13.52
C LYS A 95 4.50 -12.54 -12.53
N CYS A 96 5.05 -11.84 -11.53
CA CYS A 96 5.86 -12.46 -10.48
C CYS A 96 5.09 -13.50 -9.63
N GLY A 97 3.76 -13.42 -9.58
CA GLY A 97 2.92 -14.38 -8.85
C GLY A 97 3.40 -14.58 -7.41
N ALA A 98 3.60 -15.84 -7.01
CA ALA A 98 4.08 -16.18 -5.66
C ALA A 98 5.50 -15.65 -5.34
N SER A 99 6.30 -15.31 -6.35
CA SER A 99 7.66 -14.79 -6.14
C SER A 99 7.69 -13.28 -5.89
N ILE A 100 6.55 -12.58 -5.96
CA ILE A 100 6.48 -11.12 -5.78
C ILE A 100 7.08 -10.68 -4.44
N SER A 101 6.88 -11.45 -3.36
CA SER A 101 7.40 -11.15 -2.02
C SER A 101 8.91 -11.04 -1.94
N LYS A 102 9.66 -11.75 -2.82
CA LYS A 102 11.12 -11.69 -2.88
C LYS A 102 11.64 -10.37 -3.46
N TYR A 103 10.83 -9.75 -4.31
CA TYR A 103 11.19 -8.55 -5.06
C TYR A 103 10.32 -7.34 -4.67
N SER A 104 9.49 -7.47 -3.64
CA SER A 104 8.49 -6.49 -3.22
C SER A 104 9.11 -5.12 -2.96
N GLN A 105 10.34 -5.07 -2.47
CA GLN A 105 11.06 -3.83 -2.18
C GLN A 105 11.23 -2.93 -3.40
N TYR A 106 11.34 -3.49 -4.62
CA TYR A 106 11.48 -2.70 -5.83
C TYR A 106 10.18 -1.97 -6.17
N PHE A 107 9.07 -2.70 -6.17
CA PHE A 107 7.74 -2.15 -6.44
C PHE A 107 7.32 -1.15 -5.36
N MET A 108 7.47 -1.51 -4.09
CA MET A 108 7.11 -0.65 -2.97
C MET A 108 7.92 0.64 -2.96
N ARG A 109 9.25 0.57 -3.15
CA ARG A 109 10.10 1.76 -3.22
C ARG A 109 9.68 2.69 -4.35
N ALA A 110 9.45 2.16 -5.54
CA ALA A 110 9.05 2.95 -6.70
C ALA A 110 7.74 3.71 -6.44
N PHE A 111 6.68 2.97 -6.08
CA PHE A 111 5.35 3.57 -5.97
C PHE A 111 5.17 4.43 -4.73
N ILE A 112 5.81 4.11 -3.59
CA ILE A 112 5.81 5.00 -2.42
C ILE A 112 6.55 6.31 -2.75
N LEU A 113 7.70 6.24 -3.42
CA LEU A 113 8.45 7.46 -3.75
C LEU A 113 7.65 8.37 -4.69
N GLY A 114 7.05 7.81 -5.75
CA GLY A 114 6.23 8.60 -6.67
C GLY A 114 4.94 9.13 -6.04
N ALA A 115 4.30 8.37 -5.14
CA ALA A 115 3.11 8.83 -4.41
C ALA A 115 3.40 9.99 -3.44
N ARG A 116 4.63 10.06 -2.92
CA ARG A 116 5.09 11.12 -1.99
C ARG A 116 5.45 12.44 -2.65
N MET A 117 5.69 12.46 -3.96
CA MET A 117 6.03 13.68 -4.69
C MET A 117 4.90 14.70 -4.59
N ARG A 118 5.24 15.98 -4.43
CA ARG A 118 4.29 17.09 -4.35
C ARG A 118 4.55 18.12 -5.43
N SER A 119 3.56 18.97 -5.70
CA SER A 119 3.66 20.07 -6.67
C SER A 119 4.88 20.98 -6.43
N ALA A 120 5.20 21.26 -5.16
CA ALA A 120 6.37 22.08 -4.80
C ALA A 120 7.71 21.46 -5.23
N ASP A 121 7.74 20.16 -5.54
CA ASP A 121 8.93 19.43 -5.97
C ASP A 121 9.05 19.37 -7.51
N VAL A 122 8.10 19.95 -8.27
CA VAL A 122 7.98 19.74 -9.72
C VAL A 122 7.69 21.06 -10.45
N GLU A 123 8.32 21.24 -11.63
CA GLU A 123 7.98 22.34 -12.55
C GLU A 123 6.59 22.11 -13.17
N ASP A 124 5.88 23.19 -13.54
CA ASP A 124 4.46 23.18 -13.92
C ASP A 124 4.16 22.28 -15.14
N ASP A 125 3.92 20.98 -14.91
CA ASP A 125 3.67 19.95 -15.92
C ASP A 125 2.43 19.10 -15.55
N SER A 126 1.35 19.21 -16.31
CA SER A 126 0.12 18.44 -16.04
C SER A 126 0.34 16.91 -15.96
N ASP A 127 1.37 16.38 -16.62
CA ASP A 127 1.64 14.95 -16.66
C ASP A 127 2.18 14.40 -15.34
N TRP A 128 2.75 15.25 -14.48
CA TRP A 128 3.23 14.81 -13.17
C TRP A 128 2.06 14.38 -12.27
N VAL A 129 0.90 15.03 -12.39
CA VAL A 129 -0.33 14.65 -11.66
C VAL A 129 -0.81 13.27 -12.08
N ASN A 130 -0.73 12.97 -13.39
CA ASN A 130 -1.02 11.65 -13.95
C ASN A 130 -0.03 10.60 -13.41
N PHE A 131 1.25 10.94 -13.36
CA PHE A 131 2.28 10.09 -12.77
C PHE A 131 2.01 9.75 -11.30
N ARG A 132 1.75 10.76 -10.46
CA ARG A 132 1.46 10.55 -9.03
C ARG A 132 0.18 9.72 -8.83
N SER A 133 -0.85 9.97 -9.63
CA SER A 133 -2.11 9.20 -9.58
C SER A 133 -1.91 7.74 -9.98
N SER A 134 -1.06 7.50 -11.00
CA SER A 134 -0.62 6.16 -11.37
C SER A 134 0.14 5.48 -10.23
N CYS A 135 1.04 6.18 -9.54
CA CYS A 135 1.76 5.65 -8.38
C CYS A 135 0.81 5.19 -7.26
N LEU A 136 -0.19 6.00 -6.92
CA LEU A 136 -1.18 5.65 -5.88
C LEU A 136 -2.01 4.42 -6.26
N SER A 137 -2.43 4.35 -7.52
CA SER A 137 -3.22 3.22 -8.04
C SER A 137 -2.39 1.93 -8.08
N ASN A 138 -1.15 2.03 -8.57
CA ASN A 138 -0.19 0.93 -8.63
C ASN A 138 0.17 0.44 -7.22
N LEU A 139 0.35 1.36 -6.26
CA LEU A 139 0.60 1.01 -4.86
C LEU A 139 -0.57 0.21 -4.28
N ALA A 140 -1.81 0.64 -4.48
CA ALA A 140 -3.00 -0.08 -4.01
C ALA A 140 -3.08 -1.50 -4.58
N GLU A 141 -2.73 -1.66 -5.86
CA GLU A 141 -2.74 -2.96 -6.50
C GLU A 141 -1.61 -3.88 -6.01
N VAL A 142 -0.38 -3.38 -5.90
CA VAL A 142 0.75 -4.17 -5.35
C VAL A 142 0.46 -4.60 -3.92
N CYS A 143 -0.18 -3.75 -3.10
CA CYS A 143 -0.61 -4.14 -1.75
C CYS A 143 -1.56 -5.36 -1.79
N GLY A 144 -2.46 -5.41 -2.77
CA GLY A 144 -3.33 -6.56 -2.99
C GLY A 144 -2.58 -7.82 -3.46
N LEU A 145 -1.51 -7.67 -4.23
CA LEU A 145 -0.68 -8.78 -4.70
C LEU A 145 0.21 -9.38 -3.59
N LEU A 146 0.69 -8.57 -2.65
CA LEU A 146 1.63 -9.00 -1.60
C LEU A 146 1.01 -9.92 -0.54
N LYS A 147 -0.31 -9.91 -0.37
CA LYS A 147 -1.01 -10.74 0.64
C LYS A 147 -0.30 -10.67 2.00
N TRP A 148 0.16 -11.80 2.53
CA TRP A 148 0.87 -11.93 3.81
C TRP A 148 2.17 -11.13 3.89
N SER A 149 2.80 -10.79 2.77
CA SER A 149 4.02 -9.98 2.75
C SER A 149 3.77 -8.48 2.87
N LEU A 150 2.51 -8.05 3.01
CA LEU A 150 2.13 -6.65 3.17
C LEU A 150 2.57 -6.08 4.52
N ASP A 151 2.58 -6.90 5.58
CA ASP A 151 2.85 -6.48 6.96
C ASP A 151 4.10 -5.60 7.08
N ARG A 152 5.21 -6.03 6.45
CA ARG A 152 6.49 -5.29 6.44
C ARG A 152 6.44 -3.88 5.84
N TYR A 153 5.40 -3.54 5.10
CA TYR A 153 5.20 -2.24 4.45
C TYR A 153 4.01 -1.47 5.01
N ALA A 154 3.18 -2.10 5.85
CA ALA A 154 1.89 -1.56 6.24
C ALA A 154 2.02 -0.19 6.93
N GLN A 155 2.99 -0.04 7.83
CA GLN A 155 3.28 1.23 8.49
C GLN A 155 3.60 2.35 7.48
N ASP A 156 4.55 2.13 6.56
CA ASP A 156 4.92 3.13 5.56
C ASP A 156 3.73 3.53 4.67
N ILE A 157 2.86 2.56 4.33
CA ILE A 157 1.67 2.83 3.51
C ILE A 157 0.61 3.62 4.28
N PHE A 158 0.37 3.27 5.55
CA PHE A 158 -0.59 4.01 6.38
C PHE A 158 -0.09 5.42 6.68
N ASP A 159 1.19 5.59 6.98
CA ASP A 159 1.79 6.90 7.19
C ASP A 159 1.73 7.75 5.92
N LEU A 160 2.00 7.15 4.75
CA LEU A 160 1.83 7.81 3.46
C LEU A 160 0.38 8.28 3.25
N ALA A 161 -0.59 7.37 3.39
CA ALA A 161 -1.99 7.67 3.11
C ALA A 161 -2.56 8.68 4.12
N LEU A 162 -2.19 8.58 5.40
CA LEU A 162 -2.56 9.56 6.42
C LEU A 162 -1.92 10.91 6.16
N GLY A 163 -0.64 10.94 5.80
CA GLY A 163 0.09 12.14 5.46
C GLY A 163 -0.52 12.87 4.27
N ILE A 164 -0.90 12.14 3.20
CA ILE A 164 -1.60 12.71 2.06
C ILE A 164 -2.94 13.29 2.50
N LEU A 165 -3.76 12.52 3.23
CA LEU A 165 -5.04 13.02 3.72
C LEU A 165 -4.86 14.29 4.55
N GLN A 166 -3.82 14.37 5.40
CA GLN A 166 -3.52 15.52 6.26
C GLN A 166 -3.07 16.77 5.49
N MET A 167 -2.23 16.60 4.48
CA MET A 167 -1.50 17.69 3.86
C MET A 167 -2.17 18.21 2.58
N GLU A 168 -2.89 17.36 1.85
CA GLU A 168 -3.58 17.71 0.60
C GLU A 168 -4.95 18.34 0.87
N GLY A 169 -5.01 19.44 1.61
CA GLY A 169 -6.26 20.09 2.03
C GLY A 169 -6.90 21.01 0.98
N THR A 170 -6.25 21.26 -0.15
CA THR A 170 -6.73 22.19 -1.17
C THR A 170 -7.78 21.55 -2.09
N ASN A 171 -8.47 22.38 -2.86
CA ASN A 171 -9.43 21.96 -3.87
C ASN A 171 -8.81 21.82 -5.27
N SER A 172 -7.48 21.74 -5.37
CA SER A 172 -6.82 21.49 -6.65
C SER A 172 -7.12 20.07 -7.14
N GLN A 173 -7.13 19.87 -8.47
CA GLN A 173 -7.36 18.54 -9.05
C GLN A 173 -6.33 17.52 -8.58
N GLU A 174 -5.08 17.95 -8.41
CA GLU A 174 -3.99 17.14 -7.86
C GLU A 174 -4.26 16.69 -6.43
N ALA A 175 -4.60 17.63 -5.53
CA ALA A 175 -4.89 17.32 -4.13
C ALA A 175 -6.09 16.37 -4.03
N LEU A 176 -7.13 16.60 -4.85
CA LEU A 176 -8.30 15.73 -4.94
C LEU A 176 -7.92 14.31 -5.39
N ALA A 177 -7.14 14.18 -6.47
CA ALA A 177 -6.68 12.88 -6.96
C ALA A 177 -5.82 12.15 -5.90
N ALA A 178 -4.95 12.87 -5.20
CA ALA A 178 -4.12 12.30 -4.15
C ALA A 178 -4.94 11.81 -2.94
N ARG A 179 -5.92 12.60 -2.47
CA ARG A 179 -6.83 12.19 -1.39
C ARG A 179 -7.66 10.97 -1.78
N ARG A 180 -8.25 10.96 -3.00
CA ARG A 180 -9.00 9.82 -3.53
C ARG A 180 -8.15 8.55 -3.61
N GLY A 181 -6.93 8.66 -4.16
CA GLY A 181 -5.99 7.54 -4.25
C GLY A 181 -5.57 6.99 -2.89
N SER A 182 -5.35 7.88 -1.90
CA SER A 182 -5.00 7.47 -0.53
C SER A 182 -6.12 6.70 0.17
N LEU A 183 -7.37 7.16 0.02
CA LEU A 183 -8.53 6.43 0.54
C LEU A 183 -8.71 5.09 -0.17
N TYR A 184 -8.43 5.03 -1.48
CA TYR A 184 -8.47 3.78 -2.22
C TYR A 184 -7.44 2.77 -1.72
N ILE A 185 -6.19 3.20 -1.47
CA ILE A 185 -5.14 2.35 -0.87
C ILE A 185 -5.60 1.84 0.50
N MET A 186 -6.07 2.74 1.38
CA MET A 186 -6.56 2.34 2.71
C MET A 186 -7.68 1.32 2.61
N TYR A 187 -8.68 1.58 1.77
CA TYR A 187 -9.80 0.66 1.54
C TYR A 187 -9.32 -0.69 1.03
N LYS A 188 -8.42 -0.73 0.04
CA LYS A 188 -7.92 -1.97 -0.55
C LYS A 188 -7.14 -2.82 0.45
N ILE A 189 -6.35 -2.19 1.32
CA ILE A 189 -5.64 -2.88 2.40
C ILE A 189 -6.63 -3.37 3.44
N LEU A 190 -7.53 -2.53 3.93
CA LEU A 190 -8.52 -2.92 4.95
C LEU A 190 -9.37 -4.11 4.49
N ASN A 191 -9.74 -4.19 3.21
CA ASN A 191 -10.50 -5.30 2.66
C ASN A 191 -9.67 -6.54 2.30
N SER A 192 -8.34 -6.45 2.27
CA SER A 192 -7.48 -7.62 2.03
C SER A 192 -7.07 -8.34 3.31
N LEU A 193 -7.32 -7.73 4.47
CA LEU A 193 -7.01 -8.29 5.78
C LEU A 193 -8.13 -9.20 6.28
N ASP A 194 -7.75 -10.25 7.00
CA ASP A 194 -8.66 -11.04 7.82
C ASP A 194 -8.58 -10.56 9.29
N SER A 195 -9.43 -11.13 10.15
CA SER A 195 -9.45 -10.77 11.58
C SER A 195 -8.12 -11.01 12.29
N THR A 196 -7.36 -11.99 11.81
CA THR A 196 -6.05 -12.39 12.35
C THR A 196 -4.99 -11.32 12.05
N ASN A 197 -4.92 -10.86 10.81
CA ASN A 197 -3.95 -9.87 10.38
C ASN A 197 -4.33 -8.44 10.78
N PHE A 198 -5.63 -8.15 10.92
CA PHE A 198 -6.10 -6.80 11.26
C PHE A 198 -5.46 -6.27 12.55
N ALA A 199 -5.45 -7.07 13.62
CA ALA A 199 -4.92 -6.63 14.91
C ALA A 199 -3.40 -6.40 14.87
N GLY A 200 -2.65 -7.32 14.26
CA GLY A 200 -1.19 -7.22 14.15
C GLY A 200 -0.72 -6.06 13.26
N ILE A 201 -1.40 -5.84 12.14
CA ILE A 201 -1.00 -4.88 11.12
C ILE A 201 -1.51 -3.46 11.43
N ILE A 202 -2.77 -3.34 11.89
CA ILE A 202 -3.43 -2.04 12.05
C ILE A 202 -3.46 -1.57 13.50
N GLY A 203 -3.23 -2.45 14.48
CA GLY A 203 -3.43 -2.16 15.91
C GLY A 203 -2.80 -0.84 16.38
N SER A 204 -1.57 -0.54 15.97
CA SER A 204 -0.87 0.70 16.33
C SER A 204 -1.39 1.95 15.60
N HIS A 205 -1.99 1.81 14.42
CA HIS A 205 -2.44 2.91 13.57
C HIS A 205 -3.95 3.17 13.66
N ILE A 206 -4.72 2.24 14.21
CA ILE A 206 -6.20 2.22 14.16
C ILE A 206 -6.82 3.53 14.63
N LYS A 207 -6.31 4.11 15.72
CA LYS A 207 -6.84 5.34 16.33
C LYS A 207 -6.64 6.56 15.42
N SER A 208 -5.43 6.72 14.91
CA SER A 208 -5.07 7.83 14.01
C SER A 208 -5.83 7.72 12.70
N MET A 209 -5.93 6.50 12.14
CA MET A 209 -6.71 6.22 10.95
C MET A 209 -8.18 6.55 11.15
N TYR A 210 -8.81 5.99 12.17
CA TYR A 210 -10.24 6.16 12.41
C TYR A 210 -10.61 7.63 12.65
N ARG A 211 -9.81 8.37 13.42
CA ARG A 211 -10.02 9.81 13.63
C ARG A 211 -9.90 10.58 12.31
N ARG A 212 -8.86 10.32 11.52
CA ARG A 212 -8.66 11.02 10.25
C ARG A 212 -9.80 10.73 9.27
N LEU A 213 -10.19 9.46 9.14
CA LEU A 213 -11.30 9.05 8.29
C LEU A 213 -12.61 9.73 8.70
N LYS A 214 -12.92 9.81 10.00
CA LYS A 214 -14.11 10.54 10.47
C LYS A 214 -14.11 12.02 10.11
N ILE A 215 -12.94 12.67 10.17
CA ILE A 215 -12.79 14.06 9.73
C ILE A 215 -13.09 14.15 8.22
N VAL A 216 -12.42 13.33 7.39
CA VAL A 216 -12.61 13.33 5.94
C VAL A 216 -14.07 13.04 5.56
N ALA A 217 -14.69 12.00 6.13
CA ALA A 217 -16.09 11.64 5.89
C ALA A 217 -17.07 12.79 6.18
N LYS A 218 -16.77 13.60 7.21
CA LYS A 218 -17.62 14.72 7.61
C LYS A 218 -17.37 16.00 6.80
N SER A 219 -16.09 16.34 6.58
CA SER A 219 -15.70 17.70 6.22
C SER A 219 -14.90 17.85 4.93
N ASP A 220 -14.57 16.77 4.21
CA ASP A 220 -13.90 16.93 2.90
C ASP A 220 -14.79 17.74 1.94
N CYS A 221 -14.20 18.41 0.95
CA CYS A 221 -14.98 19.11 -0.07
C CYS A 221 -15.52 18.14 -1.13
N ASP A 222 -14.84 17.00 -1.32
CA ASP A 222 -15.15 16.03 -2.36
C ASP A 222 -16.08 14.93 -1.85
N SER A 223 -17.22 14.77 -2.52
CA SER A 223 -18.23 13.78 -2.15
C SER A 223 -17.71 12.34 -2.27
N LEU A 224 -16.83 12.08 -3.25
CA LEU A 224 -16.21 10.77 -3.41
C LEU A 224 -15.22 10.47 -2.27
N CYS A 225 -14.40 11.45 -1.86
CA CYS A 225 -13.58 11.32 -0.65
C CYS A 225 -14.43 11.05 0.61
N LYS A 226 -15.56 11.75 0.80
CA LYS A 226 -16.45 11.49 1.94
C LYS A 226 -16.96 10.05 1.93
N HIS A 227 -17.45 9.60 0.78
CA HIS A 227 -17.97 8.25 0.61
C HIS A 227 -16.90 7.19 0.84
N ASN A 228 -15.73 7.32 0.22
CA ASN A 228 -14.64 6.36 0.37
C ASN A 228 -14.10 6.31 1.81
N ALA A 229 -14.06 7.45 2.50
CA ALA A 229 -13.71 7.49 3.91
C ALA A 229 -14.74 6.76 4.78
N GLN A 230 -16.04 6.92 4.48
CA GLN A 230 -17.09 6.16 5.17
C GLN A 230 -16.96 4.66 4.94
N MET A 231 -16.67 4.23 3.71
CA MET A 231 -16.42 2.81 3.41
C MET A 231 -15.25 2.24 4.23
N CYS A 232 -14.17 2.99 4.41
CA CYS A 232 -13.07 2.57 5.27
C CYS A 232 -13.47 2.45 6.75
N ILE A 233 -14.28 3.40 7.25
CA ILE A 233 -14.81 3.39 8.62
C ILE A 233 -15.68 2.15 8.84
N ASP A 234 -16.56 1.84 7.88
CA ASP A 234 -17.48 0.71 7.99
C ASP A 234 -16.72 -0.62 8.08
N VAL A 235 -15.66 -0.79 7.29
CA VAL A 235 -14.78 -1.97 7.36
C VAL A 235 -14.10 -2.06 8.74
N ILE A 236 -13.56 -0.95 9.24
CA ILE A 236 -12.93 -0.88 10.56
C ILE A 236 -13.93 -1.24 11.68
N ASP A 237 -15.16 -0.71 11.62
CA ASP A 237 -16.21 -0.98 12.60
C ASP A 237 -16.60 -2.46 12.63
N VAL A 238 -16.65 -3.13 11.47
CA VAL A 238 -16.90 -4.59 11.39
C VAL A 238 -15.80 -5.36 12.12
N PHE A 239 -14.53 -5.07 11.86
CA PHE A 239 -13.41 -5.72 12.55
C PHE A 239 -13.43 -5.47 14.06
N MET A 240 -13.62 -4.21 14.49
CA MET A 240 -13.65 -3.87 15.91
C MET A 240 -14.77 -4.60 16.65
N ARG A 241 -15.98 -4.66 16.06
CA ARG A 241 -17.11 -5.41 16.66
C ARG A 241 -16.78 -6.90 16.80
N GLY A 242 -16.18 -7.51 15.78
CA GLY A 242 -15.75 -8.91 15.82
C GLY A 242 -14.75 -9.19 16.96
N LEU A 243 -13.75 -8.31 17.13
CA LEU A 243 -12.76 -8.41 18.20
C LEU A 243 -13.40 -8.29 19.59
N PHE A 244 -14.34 -7.37 19.80
CA PHE A 244 -15.04 -7.24 21.08
C PHE A 244 -15.88 -8.47 21.42
N LEU A 245 -16.60 -9.02 20.45
CA LEU A 245 -17.39 -10.23 20.66
C LEU A 245 -16.51 -11.43 21.01
N ALA A 246 -15.34 -11.56 20.38
CA ALA A 246 -14.38 -12.62 20.70
C ALA A 246 -13.85 -12.51 22.14
N GLN A 247 -13.52 -11.28 22.60
CA GLN A 247 -13.05 -11.04 23.96
C GLN A 247 -14.11 -11.40 25.02
N HIS A 248 -15.38 -11.07 24.79
CA HIS A 248 -16.45 -11.35 25.73
C HIS A 248 -16.70 -12.87 25.90
N HIS A 249 -16.67 -13.63 24.81
CA HIS A 249 -16.79 -15.10 24.88
C HIS A 249 -15.62 -15.74 25.62
N GLN A 250 -14.39 -15.22 25.48
CA GLN A 250 -13.23 -15.71 26.21
C GLN A 250 -13.35 -15.48 27.73
N GLN A 251 -13.79 -14.29 28.14
CA GLN A 251 -13.97 -13.97 29.56
C GLN A 251 -15.02 -14.89 30.21
N GLN A 252 -16.16 -15.11 29.54
CA GLN A 252 -17.18 -16.05 30.01
C GLN A 252 -16.67 -17.50 30.08
N SER A 253 -15.86 -17.93 29.10
CA SER A 253 -15.28 -19.28 29.09
C SER A 253 -14.26 -19.50 30.21
N GLN A 254 -13.46 -18.48 30.54
CA GLN A 254 -12.51 -18.52 31.66
C GLN A 254 -13.19 -18.46 33.02
N GLU A 255 -14.30 -17.74 33.17
CA GLU A 255 -15.12 -17.75 34.40
C GLU A 255 -15.76 -19.13 34.65
N VAL A 256 -16.22 -19.80 33.59
CA VAL A 256 -16.78 -21.15 33.69
C VAL A 256 -15.70 -22.20 34.01
N LEU A 257 -14.49 -22.05 33.47
CA LEU A 257 -13.35 -22.96 33.74
C LEU A 257 -12.64 -22.65 35.08
N GLY A 258 -12.67 -21.42 35.58
CA GLY A 258 -12.16 -21.05 36.90
C GLY A 258 -12.99 -21.62 38.07
N GLY A 259 -14.20 -22.10 37.78
CA GLY A 259 -15.06 -22.81 38.73
C GLY A 259 -14.89 -24.34 38.75
N VAL A 260 -14.10 -24.92 37.85
CA VAL A 260 -13.92 -26.39 37.75
C VAL A 260 -12.43 -26.72 37.71
N GLY A 261 -11.96 -27.41 38.75
CA GLY A 261 -10.57 -27.81 38.91
C GLY A 261 -9.99 -28.52 37.68
N SER A 262 -8.73 -28.18 37.38
CA SER A 262 -7.74 -28.82 36.51
C SER A 262 -8.21 -30.02 35.65
N GLY A 263 -8.23 -29.84 34.32
CA GLY A 263 -8.26 -31.00 33.42
C GLY A 263 -8.53 -30.73 31.93
N PHE A 264 -8.88 -29.52 31.51
CA PHE A 264 -9.25 -29.29 30.11
C PHE A 264 -8.12 -28.69 29.28
N VAL A 265 -7.57 -29.48 28.36
CA VAL A 265 -6.68 -29.00 27.29
C VAL A 265 -7.55 -28.67 26.08
N PRO A 266 -7.65 -27.40 25.66
CA PRO A 266 -8.51 -27.02 24.55
C PRO A 266 -7.90 -27.46 23.19
N PRO A 267 -8.74 -27.71 22.17
CA PRO A 267 -8.31 -28.23 20.87
C PRO A 267 -7.41 -27.24 20.12
N LEU A 268 -6.41 -27.75 19.39
CA LEU A 268 -5.33 -26.99 18.74
C LEU A 268 -5.80 -25.79 17.87
N SER A 269 -7.01 -25.83 17.31
CA SER A 269 -7.57 -24.72 16.50
C SER A 269 -7.89 -23.45 17.30
N THR A 270 -8.13 -23.58 18.61
CA THR A 270 -8.41 -22.45 19.51
C THR A 270 -7.15 -21.83 20.11
N GLN A 271 -6.01 -22.53 20.04
CA GLN A 271 -4.74 -22.05 20.60
C GLN A 271 -4.13 -20.91 19.77
N SER A 272 -4.35 -20.91 18.45
CA SER A 272 -3.85 -19.85 17.56
C SER A 272 -4.56 -18.51 17.77
N SER A 273 -5.85 -18.51 18.11
CA SER A 273 -6.60 -17.30 18.47
C SER A 273 -6.31 -16.87 19.92
N ALA A 274 -6.00 -17.83 20.80
CA ALA A 274 -5.69 -17.61 22.20
C ALA A 274 -4.32 -16.94 22.43
N SER A 275 -3.28 -17.29 21.65
CA SER A 275 -1.97 -16.63 21.75
C SER A 275 -2.05 -15.18 21.28
N MET A 276 -2.78 -14.91 20.20
CA MET A 276 -2.94 -13.56 19.61
C MET A 276 -3.65 -12.56 20.52
N LEU A 277 -4.63 -13.02 21.31
CA LEU A 277 -5.37 -12.16 22.23
C LEU A 277 -4.60 -11.88 23.54
N SER A 278 -3.61 -12.70 23.90
CA SER A 278 -2.69 -12.41 25.00
C SER A 278 -1.61 -11.37 24.65
N GLU A 279 -1.32 -11.20 23.35
CA GLU A 279 -0.35 -10.21 22.85
C GLU A 279 -0.96 -8.82 22.61
N MET A 280 -2.29 -8.72 22.55
CA MET A 280 -2.97 -7.42 22.54
C MET A 280 -2.84 -6.77 23.92
N SER A 281 -1.93 -5.80 24.04
CA SER A 281 -1.76 -5.07 25.29
C SER A 281 -3.11 -4.58 25.85
N PRO A 282 -3.35 -4.64 27.17
CA PRO A 282 -4.55 -4.10 27.80
C PRO A 282 -4.84 -2.64 27.43
N SER A 283 -3.81 -1.90 27.01
CA SER A 283 -3.91 -0.55 26.45
C SER A 283 -4.77 -0.52 25.19
N LEU A 284 -4.51 -1.41 24.22
CA LEU A 284 -5.23 -1.43 22.94
C LEU A 284 -6.71 -1.78 23.13
N ALA A 285 -7.04 -2.75 24.00
CA ALA A 285 -8.42 -3.12 24.28
C ALA A 285 -9.24 -1.99 24.94
N ASN A 286 -8.64 -1.28 25.91
CA ASN A 286 -9.26 -0.11 26.54
C ASN A 286 -9.36 1.09 25.59
N GLU A 287 -8.40 1.22 24.68
CA GLU A 287 -8.35 2.32 23.71
C GLU A 287 -9.38 2.15 22.60
N ILE A 288 -9.58 0.93 22.09
CA ILE A 288 -10.66 0.60 21.14
C ILE A 288 -12.03 0.82 21.80
N ARG A 289 -12.20 0.44 23.08
CA ARG A 289 -13.46 0.64 23.83
C ARG A 289 -13.84 2.12 23.97
N ASN A 290 -12.86 3.02 24.03
CA ASN A 290 -13.09 4.46 24.07
C ASN A 290 -13.40 5.06 22.69
N ILE A 291 -12.96 4.43 21.60
CA ILE A 291 -13.22 4.87 20.22
C ILE A 291 -14.60 4.42 19.72
N ALA A 292 -15.04 3.22 20.12
CA ALA A 292 -16.32 2.62 19.74
C ALA A 292 -17.54 3.22 20.46
N LYS A 293 -17.36 4.21 21.36
CA LYS A 293 -18.49 4.92 21.97
C LYS A 293 -19.22 5.70 20.87
N PRO A 294 -20.51 5.44 20.61
CA PRO A 294 -21.28 6.24 19.66
C PRO A 294 -21.24 7.70 20.11
N SER A 295 -20.94 8.61 19.18
CA SER A 295 -21.05 10.04 19.46
C SER A 295 -22.49 10.34 19.86
N THR A 296 -22.70 10.77 21.09
CA THR A 296 -23.99 11.19 21.66
C THR A 296 -24.47 12.52 21.06
N ASN A 297 -24.55 12.59 19.73
CA ASN A 297 -25.02 13.76 18.99
C ASN A 297 -26.07 13.37 17.92
N LYS A 298 -26.99 12.48 18.29
CA LYS A 298 -28.22 12.17 17.53
C LYS A 298 -29.48 12.81 18.15
N ALA A 299 -29.34 13.85 18.96
CA ALA A 299 -30.47 14.58 19.53
C ALA A 299 -30.29 16.09 19.32
N LYS A 300 -30.56 16.58 18.10
CA LYS A 300 -30.98 17.97 17.76
C LYS A 300 -31.02 18.22 16.24
N ILE A 301 -31.61 17.32 15.46
CA ILE A 301 -32.08 17.64 14.11
C ILE A 301 -33.51 17.08 13.98
N THR A 302 -34.41 17.72 14.72
CA THR A 302 -35.83 17.79 14.41
C THR A 302 -36.21 19.23 14.78
N GLU A 303 -36.76 19.97 13.82
CA GLU A 303 -36.99 21.44 13.82
C GLU A 303 -35.81 22.30 13.35
N LEU A 304 -35.63 22.33 12.02
CA LEU A 304 -35.67 23.50 11.12
C LEU A 304 -35.59 22.99 9.66
#